data_AF-A0A382BJD9-F1
#
_entry.id   AF-A0A382BJD9-F1
#
_cell.length_a   1.000
_cell.length_b   1.000
_cell.length_c   1.000
_cell.angle_alpha   90.00
_cell.angle_beta   90.00
_cell.angle_gamma   90.00
#
_symmetry.space_group_name_H-M   'P 1'
#
loop_
_entity.id
_entity.type
_entity.pdbx_description
1 polymer ?
#
loop_
_entity_poly.entity_id
_entity_poly.type
_entity_poly.pdbx_seq_one_letter_code
_entity_poly.pdbx_strand_id
1 'polypeptide(L)'
;VFIVIHYKLFKLLFIATKKGYLCEIGWIDSYKTQTPVNKKLQPIPWVTYSFISYIEHRLNKSMSIFEYGSGNSTFFYAEKVNRVISVEHDKKWHEKLIENIPENVKLIHCELKYGGDYCKSVVSTDRKFSIIIVDGRDRVNCILNSTSSISQDGVLILDDSEREEYQNGVIHLKQLGYNELDFWGIAPGIFYNKCTSIFYKDNNCLGI
;
A
#
# COMPACT_ATOMS: atom_id res chain seq x y z
N VAL A 1 29.71 -6.47 19.94
CA VAL A 1 29.45 -7.66 20.78
C VAL A 1 28.30 -7.34 21.71
N PHE A 2 27.08 -7.76 21.38
CA PHE A 2 25.97 -7.65 22.33
C PHE A 2 26.08 -8.83 23.29
N ILE A 3 26.55 -8.57 24.51
CA ILE A 3 26.43 -9.53 25.60
C ILE A 3 24.94 -9.74 25.80
N VAL A 4 24.48 -10.99 25.67
CA VAL A 4 23.10 -11.35 25.98
C VAL A 4 22.93 -11.28 27.49
N ILE A 5 22.60 -10.10 28.00
CA ILE A 5 22.37 -9.85 29.44
C ILE A 5 21.09 -10.56 29.92
N HIS A 6 20.20 -10.93 28.99
CA HIS A 6 18.90 -11.56 29.29
C HIS A 6 18.65 -12.83 28.47
N TYR A 7 19.18 -13.98 28.92
CA TYR A 7 19.01 -15.28 28.25
C TYR A 7 17.55 -15.62 27.92
N LYS A 8 16.60 -15.33 28.83
CA LYS A 8 15.17 -15.58 28.60
C LYS A 8 14.64 -14.74 27.43
N LEU A 9 15.02 -13.46 27.35
CA LEU A 9 14.62 -12.58 26.26
C LEU A 9 15.25 -13.02 24.94
N PHE A 10 16.54 -13.36 24.94
CA PHE A 10 17.19 -13.89 23.74
C PHE A 10 16.55 -15.19 23.25
N LYS A 11 16.26 -16.12 24.16
CA LYS A 11 15.56 -17.37 23.82
C LYS A 11 14.18 -17.08 23.23
N LEU A 12 13.42 -16.15 23.81
CA LEU A 12 12.13 -15.73 23.27
C LEU A 12 12.26 -15.15 21.86
N LEU A 13 13.16 -14.18 21.66
CA LEU A 13 13.37 -13.54 20.35
C LEU A 13 13.86 -14.54 19.31
N PHE A 14 14.81 -15.42 19.66
CA PHE A 14 15.29 -16.48 18.78
C PHE A 14 14.15 -17.43 18.37
N ILE A 15 13.29 -17.83 19.32
CA ILE A 15 12.10 -18.63 19.02
C ILE A 15 11.13 -17.86 18.11
N ALA A 16 10.93 -16.56 18.35
CA ALA A 16 10.06 -15.70 17.56
C ALA A 16 10.49 -15.60 16.08
N THR A 17 11.78 -15.83 15.79
CA THR A 17 12.28 -15.92 14.39
C THR A 17 11.93 -17.23 13.68
N LYS A 18 11.43 -18.24 14.40
CA LYS A 18 11.08 -19.56 13.85
C LYS A 18 9.59 -19.89 13.97
N LYS A 19 8.88 -19.30 14.94
CA LYS A 19 7.45 -19.52 15.17
C LYS A 19 6.82 -18.32 15.91
N GLY A 20 5.48 -18.23 15.86
CA GLY A 20 4.70 -17.17 16.50
C GLY A 20 4.31 -16.05 15.52
N TYR A 21 3.73 -14.97 16.07
CA TYR A 21 3.03 -13.96 15.29
C TYR A 21 3.85 -13.37 14.12
N LEU A 22 5.11 -12.96 14.35
CA LEU A 22 5.97 -12.41 13.28
C LEU A 22 6.28 -13.41 12.16
N CYS A 23 6.32 -14.71 12.45
CA CYS A 23 6.43 -15.74 11.42
C CYS A 23 5.09 -15.97 10.71
N GLU A 24 3.97 -15.90 11.44
CA GLU A 24 2.63 -16.15 10.90
C GLU A 24 2.20 -15.09 9.90
N ILE A 25 2.47 -13.82 10.20
CA ILE A 25 2.17 -12.71 9.29
C ILE A 25 3.20 -12.59 8.15
N GLY A 26 4.31 -13.33 8.17
CA GLY A 26 5.36 -13.25 7.13
C GLY A 26 6.41 -12.15 7.35
N TRP A 27 6.45 -11.53 8.53
CA TRP A 27 7.43 -10.47 8.84
C TRP A 27 8.87 -10.99 8.76
N ILE A 28 9.13 -12.18 9.30
CA ILE A 28 10.46 -12.80 9.28
C ILE A 28 10.91 -13.11 7.85
N ASP A 29 10.03 -13.64 7.01
CA ASP A 29 10.34 -13.96 5.61
C ASP A 29 10.59 -12.69 4.80
N SER A 30 9.78 -11.65 5.04
CA SER A 30 9.98 -10.34 4.42
C SER A 30 11.33 -9.72 4.80
N TYR A 31 11.72 -9.80 6.07
CA TYR A 31 13.01 -9.31 6.54
C TYR A 31 14.18 -10.06 5.89
N LYS A 32 14.10 -11.39 5.78
CA LYS A 32 15.17 -12.20 5.18
C LYS A 32 15.32 -11.99 3.67
N THR A 33 14.19 -11.89 2.97
CA THR A 33 14.15 -11.75 1.51
C THR A 33 14.31 -10.31 1.04
N GLN A 34 14.26 -9.33 1.97
CA GLN A 34 14.25 -7.90 1.66
C GLN A 34 13.12 -7.55 0.68
N THR A 35 11.99 -8.25 0.78
CA THR A 35 10.86 -8.16 -0.14
C THR A 35 9.55 -8.40 0.64
N PRO A 36 8.49 -7.60 0.47
CA PRO A 36 7.23 -7.79 1.19
C PRO A 36 6.51 -9.09 0.80
N VAL A 37 6.59 -10.12 1.64
CA VAL A 37 5.97 -11.42 1.38
C VAL A 37 5.24 -11.98 2.61
N ASN A 38 4.18 -12.75 2.37
CA ASN A 38 3.54 -13.53 3.43
C ASN A 38 4.37 -14.79 3.77
N LYS A 39 3.90 -15.57 4.76
CA LYS A 39 4.53 -16.83 5.18
C LYS A 39 4.65 -17.89 4.06
N LYS A 40 3.82 -17.81 3.02
CA LYS A 40 3.88 -18.68 1.83
C LYS A 40 4.79 -18.13 0.73
N LEU A 41 5.55 -17.06 1.01
CA LEU A 41 6.39 -16.34 0.07
C LEU A 41 5.61 -15.71 -1.10
N GLN A 42 4.31 -15.47 -0.92
CA GLN A 42 3.50 -14.75 -1.90
C GLN A 42 3.61 -13.24 -1.67
N PRO A 43 3.55 -12.41 -2.73
CA PRO A 43 3.66 -10.97 -2.62
C PRO A 43 2.51 -10.38 -1.78
N ILE A 44 2.85 -9.44 -0.90
CA ILE A 44 1.90 -8.62 -0.14
C ILE A 44 2.26 -7.12 -0.24
N PRO A 45 1.33 -6.19 0.03
CA PRO A 45 1.63 -4.76 -0.02
C PRO A 45 2.62 -4.34 1.08
N TRP A 46 3.41 -3.28 0.84
CA TRP A 46 4.41 -2.79 1.80
C TRP A 46 3.85 -1.77 2.81
N VAL A 47 2.70 -2.10 3.37
CA VAL A 47 1.90 -1.26 4.28
C VAL A 47 1.72 -1.97 5.62
N THR A 48 0.99 -1.38 6.58
CA THR A 48 0.82 -2.02 7.89
C THR A 48 0.10 -3.36 7.81
N TYR A 49 0.54 -4.33 8.62
CA TYR A 49 -0.10 -5.65 8.66
C TYR A 49 -1.57 -5.61 9.11
N SER A 50 -1.92 -4.64 9.96
CA SER A 50 -3.30 -4.37 10.37
C SER A 50 -4.17 -3.91 9.20
N PHE A 51 -3.64 -3.10 8.28
CA PHE A 51 -4.34 -2.76 7.05
C PHE A 51 -4.44 -3.96 6.11
N ILE A 52 -3.35 -4.73 5.92
CA ILE A 52 -3.35 -5.90 5.01
C ILE A 52 -4.42 -6.92 5.42
N SER A 53 -4.48 -7.26 6.72
CA SER A 53 -5.48 -8.21 7.24
C SER A 53 -6.92 -7.70 7.10
N TYR A 54 -7.10 -6.38 7.13
CA TYR A 54 -8.40 -5.75 6.96
C TYR A 54 -8.88 -5.74 5.50
N ILE A 55 -7.99 -5.35 4.57
CA ILE A 55 -8.35 -5.13 3.16
C ILE A 55 -8.47 -6.44 2.39
N GLU A 56 -7.67 -7.46 2.71
CA GLU A 56 -7.57 -8.71 1.94
C GLU A 56 -8.94 -9.36 1.66
N HIS A 57 -9.83 -9.36 2.65
CA HIS A 57 -11.14 -10.01 2.57
C HIS A 57 -12.25 -9.13 1.97
N ARG A 58 -11.95 -7.87 1.64
CA ARG A 58 -12.92 -6.91 1.08
C ARG A 58 -12.72 -6.67 -0.41
N LEU A 59 -11.56 -7.02 -0.94
CA LEU A 59 -11.26 -6.94 -2.36
C LEU A 59 -12.02 -8.00 -3.16
N ASN A 60 -12.58 -7.61 -4.31
CA ASN A 60 -13.30 -8.54 -5.17
C ASN A 60 -13.27 -8.11 -6.65
N LYS A 61 -13.78 -8.98 -7.53
CA LYS A 61 -13.71 -8.84 -9.00
C LYS A 61 -14.65 -7.79 -9.60
N SER A 62 -15.44 -7.05 -8.82
CA SER A 62 -16.13 -5.84 -9.31
C SER A 62 -15.25 -4.59 -9.23
N MET A 63 -14.18 -4.62 -8.43
CA MET A 63 -13.36 -3.46 -8.12
C MET A 63 -12.29 -3.18 -9.18
N SER A 64 -11.91 -1.91 -9.30
CA SER A 64 -10.70 -1.47 -10.00
C SER A 64 -9.84 -0.59 -9.11
N ILE A 65 -8.53 -0.76 -9.21
CA ILE A 65 -7.55 -0.07 -8.37
C ILE A 65 -6.63 0.79 -9.23
N PHE A 66 -6.36 2.01 -8.76
CA PHE A 66 -5.23 2.82 -9.19
C PHE A 66 -4.18 2.89 -8.07
N GLU A 67 -2.91 2.76 -8.40
CA GLU A 67 -1.81 2.72 -7.44
C GLU A 67 -0.70 3.69 -7.86
N TYR A 68 -0.33 4.61 -6.96
CA TYR A 68 0.91 5.37 -7.06
C TYR A 68 2.01 4.61 -6.35
N GLY A 69 3.05 4.24 -7.10
CA GLY A 69 4.04 3.25 -6.68
C GLY A 69 3.65 1.86 -7.19
N SER A 70 4.64 1.00 -7.40
CA SER A 70 4.40 -0.35 -7.86
C SER A 70 5.32 -1.37 -7.18
N GLY A 71 4.91 -2.63 -7.14
CA GLY A 71 5.69 -3.69 -6.51
C GLY A 71 4.84 -4.88 -6.14
N ASN A 72 5.15 -5.52 -5.00
CA ASN A 72 4.40 -6.67 -4.52
C ASN A 72 2.92 -6.37 -4.22
N SER A 73 2.62 -5.13 -3.83
CA SER A 73 1.26 -4.62 -3.72
C SER A 73 0.48 -4.76 -5.04
N THR A 74 1.09 -4.39 -6.17
CA THR A 74 0.49 -4.50 -7.51
C THR A 74 0.05 -5.95 -7.80
N PHE A 75 0.90 -6.94 -7.55
CA PHE A 75 0.57 -8.36 -7.74
C PHE A 75 -0.52 -8.84 -6.77
N PHE A 76 -0.42 -8.43 -5.49
CA PHE A 76 -1.41 -8.77 -4.47
C PHE A 76 -2.82 -8.30 -4.85
N TYR A 77 -2.92 -7.08 -5.35
CA TYR A 77 -4.19 -6.50 -5.80
C TYR A 77 -4.69 -7.16 -7.09
N ALA A 78 -3.80 -7.39 -8.07
CA ALA A 78 -4.14 -7.99 -9.35
C ALA A 78 -4.82 -9.36 -9.20
N GLU A 79 -4.36 -10.18 -8.24
CA GLU A 79 -4.97 -11.46 -7.92
C GLU A 79 -6.44 -11.33 -7.49
N LYS A 80 -6.81 -10.23 -6.82
CA LYS A 80 -8.08 -10.10 -6.08
C LYS A 80 -9.13 -9.24 -6.81
N VAL A 81 -8.70 -8.25 -7.57
CA VAL A 81 -9.61 -7.31 -8.25
C VAL A 81 -9.72 -7.56 -9.76
N ASN A 82 -10.60 -6.81 -10.42
CA ASN A 82 -10.78 -6.90 -11.87
C ASN A 82 -9.59 -6.31 -12.63
N ARG A 83 -9.09 -5.15 -12.17
CA ARG A 83 -8.07 -4.38 -12.86
C ARG A 83 -7.23 -3.57 -11.89
N VAL A 84 -5.93 -3.48 -12.17
CA VAL A 84 -5.00 -2.58 -11.49
C VAL A 84 -4.31 -1.70 -12.52
N ILE A 85 -4.18 -0.40 -12.22
CA ILE A 85 -3.28 0.50 -12.93
C ILE A 85 -2.29 1.03 -11.92
N SER A 86 -1.00 0.76 -12.12
CA SER A 86 0.05 1.24 -11.22
C SER A 86 0.98 2.18 -11.98
N VAL A 87 1.39 3.28 -11.36
CA VAL A 87 2.40 4.20 -11.90
C VAL A 87 3.72 4.07 -11.14
N GLU A 88 4.81 3.90 -11.87
CA GLU A 88 6.16 3.74 -11.33
C GLU A 88 7.09 4.83 -11.86
N HIS A 89 7.84 5.43 -10.93
CA HIS A 89 8.79 6.49 -11.22
C HIS A 89 10.22 6.00 -11.43
N ASP A 90 10.59 4.87 -10.83
CA ASP A 90 11.91 4.28 -11.02
C ASP A 90 11.91 3.39 -12.26
N LYS A 91 12.64 3.84 -13.29
CA LYS A 91 12.74 3.14 -14.57
C LYS A 91 13.25 1.70 -14.43
N LYS A 92 14.27 1.47 -13.60
CA LYS A 92 14.85 0.13 -13.43
C LYS A 92 13.89 -0.80 -12.72
N TRP A 93 13.15 -0.28 -11.74
CA TRP A 93 12.12 -1.03 -11.04
C TRP A 93 10.96 -1.37 -11.98
N HIS A 94 10.51 -0.41 -12.80
CA HIS A 94 9.51 -0.65 -13.84
C HIS A 94 9.93 -1.76 -14.80
N GLU A 95 11.14 -1.68 -15.35
CA GLU A 95 11.72 -2.68 -16.27
C GLU A 95 11.76 -4.07 -15.63
N LYS A 96 12.07 -4.16 -14.33
CA LYS A 96 12.06 -5.43 -13.59
C LYS A 96 10.64 -5.99 -13.42
N LEU A 97 9.66 -5.13 -13.15
CA LEU A 97 8.29 -5.56 -12.86
C LEU A 97 7.50 -5.95 -14.12
N ILE A 98 7.69 -5.20 -15.21
CA ILE A 98 6.90 -5.36 -16.43
C ILE A 98 7.04 -6.76 -17.04
N GLU A 99 8.19 -7.43 -16.82
CA GLU A 99 8.46 -8.79 -17.30
C GLU A 99 7.49 -9.85 -16.75
N ASN A 100 6.91 -9.62 -15.56
CA ASN A 100 6.10 -10.61 -14.85
C ASN A 100 4.67 -10.12 -14.57
N ILE A 101 4.28 -8.97 -15.12
CA ILE A 101 3.02 -8.32 -14.72
C ILE A 101 1.80 -9.15 -15.19
N PRO A 102 0.76 -9.33 -14.35
CA PRO A 102 -0.45 -10.02 -14.77
C PRO A 102 -1.22 -9.27 -15.88
N GLU A 103 -1.99 -9.99 -16.69
CA GLU A 103 -2.75 -9.42 -17.83
C GLU A 103 -3.74 -8.31 -17.43
N ASN A 104 -4.27 -8.36 -16.21
CA ASN A 104 -5.21 -7.38 -15.72
C ASN A 104 -4.54 -6.12 -15.12
N VAL A 105 -3.23 -5.99 -15.24
CA VAL A 105 -2.45 -4.86 -14.77
C VAL A 105 -1.97 -4.01 -15.94
N LYS A 106 -2.13 -2.69 -15.83
CA LYS A 106 -1.42 -1.72 -16.65
C LYS A 106 -0.35 -1.03 -15.79
N LEU A 107 0.92 -1.34 -16.04
CA LEU A 107 2.04 -0.71 -15.36
C LEU A 107 2.62 0.44 -16.20
N ILE A 108 2.50 1.66 -15.71
CA ILE A 108 2.89 2.89 -16.40
C ILE A 108 4.22 3.39 -15.82
N HIS A 109 5.26 3.53 -16.65
CA HIS A 109 6.45 4.28 -16.24
C HIS A 109 6.20 5.79 -16.42
N CYS A 110 6.51 6.58 -15.39
CA CYS A 110 6.44 8.03 -15.43
C CYS A 110 7.52 8.63 -14.54
N GLU A 111 8.49 9.33 -15.12
CA GLU A 111 9.56 9.97 -14.35
C GLU A 111 9.01 10.93 -13.28
N LEU A 112 9.67 10.96 -12.12
CA LEU A 112 9.25 11.79 -11.01
C LEU A 112 9.62 13.26 -11.26
N LYS A 113 8.58 14.06 -11.48
CA LYS A 113 8.62 15.51 -11.31
C LYS A 113 7.51 15.88 -10.33
N TYR A 114 7.88 16.51 -9.21
CA TYR A 114 6.90 16.97 -8.21
C TYR A 114 5.93 17.97 -8.85
N GLY A 115 4.62 17.75 -8.68
CA GLY A 115 3.55 18.49 -9.36
C GLY A 115 3.44 18.24 -10.87
N GLY A 116 4.21 17.29 -11.40
CA GLY A 116 4.28 16.92 -12.81
C GLY A 116 3.30 15.83 -13.21
N ASP A 117 3.69 15.02 -14.19
CA ASP A 117 2.80 14.02 -14.81
C ASP A 117 2.57 12.81 -13.90
N TYR A 118 3.55 12.48 -13.03
CA TYR A 118 3.43 11.35 -12.10
C TYR A 118 2.18 11.48 -11.23
N CYS A 119 1.97 12.61 -10.55
CA CYS A 119 0.81 12.81 -9.68
C CYS A 119 -0.50 13.09 -10.44
N LYS A 120 -0.43 13.38 -11.74
CA LYS A 120 -1.59 13.58 -12.64
C LYS A 120 -1.97 12.33 -13.44
N SER A 121 -1.19 11.25 -13.28
CA SER A 121 -1.34 10.04 -14.06
C SER A 121 -2.72 9.39 -13.90
N VAL A 122 -3.33 9.47 -12.71
CA VAL A 122 -4.71 8.95 -12.49
C VAL A 122 -5.74 9.69 -13.34
N VAL A 123 -5.67 11.01 -13.41
CA VAL A 123 -6.59 11.84 -14.21
C VAL A 123 -6.44 11.52 -15.68
N SER A 124 -5.21 11.28 -16.12
CA SER A 124 -4.88 10.92 -17.51
C SER A 124 -5.44 9.56 -17.94
N THR A 125 -5.93 8.74 -17.00
CA THR A 125 -6.59 7.47 -17.35
C THR A 125 -8.03 7.65 -17.85
N ASP A 126 -8.64 8.83 -17.61
CA ASP A 126 -10.05 9.13 -17.87
C ASP A 126 -11.01 8.07 -17.28
N ARG A 127 -10.70 7.61 -16.06
CA ARG A 127 -11.42 6.53 -15.36
C ARG A 127 -11.68 6.87 -13.90
N LYS A 128 -12.69 6.20 -13.37
CA LYS A 128 -12.97 6.16 -11.93
C LYS A 128 -12.51 4.83 -11.35
N PHE A 129 -12.00 4.85 -10.13
CA PHE A 129 -11.51 3.67 -9.43
C PHE A 129 -12.24 3.47 -8.11
N SER A 130 -12.49 2.22 -7.77
CA SER A 130 -13.05 1.83 -6.47
C SER A 130 -12.06 2.15 -5.36
N ILE A 131 -10.76 1.99 -5.63
CA ILE A 131 -9.70 2.25 -4.68
C ILE A 131 -8.56 2.99 -5.37
N ILE A 132 -8.11 4.10 -4.79
CA ILE A 132 -6.86 4.76 -5.16
C ILE A 132 -5.87 4.62 -4.02
N ILE A 133 -4.66 4.14 -4.30
CA ILE A 133 -3.62 3.89 -3.31
C ILE A 133 -2.47 4.86 -3.55
N VAL A 134 -2.08 5.58 -2.50
CA VAL A 134 -0.97 6.53 -2.51
C VAL A 134 0.16 5.97 -1.65
N ASP A 135 1.08 5.24 -2.28
CA ASP A 135 2.26 4.62 -1.62
C ASP A 135 3.57 4.87 -2.40
N GLY A 136 3.60 5.93 -3.21
CA GLY A 136 4.73 6.26 -4.05
C GLY A 136 5.45 7.52 -3.61
N ARG A 137 5.69 8.41 -4.58
CA ARG A 137 6.28 9.74 -4.38
C ARG A 137 5.23 10.83 -4.59
N ASP A 138 5.59 12.08 -4.26
CA ASP A 138 4.73 13.25 -4.47
C ASP A 138 3.31 13.08 -3.88
N ARG A 139 3.21 12.42 -2.71
CA ARG A 139 1.96 11.85 -2.18
C ARG A 139 0.87 12.90 -1.98
N VAL A 140 1.20 14.11 -1.52
CA VAL A 140 0.23 15.21 -1.37
C VAL A 140 -0.38 15.58 -2.72
N ASN A 141 0.42 15.81 -3.77
CA ASN A 141 -0.13 16.14 -5.08
C ASN A 141 -0.89 14.96 -5.69
N CYS A 142 -0.46 13.72 -5.44
CA CYS A 142 -1.23 12.54 -5.85
C CYS A 142 -2.62 12.55 -5.24
N ILE A 143 -2.76 12.83 -3.94
CA ILE A 143 -4.05 12.96 -3.26
C ILE A 143 -4.90 14.05 -3.92
N LEU A 144 -4.34 15.26 -4.12
CA LEU A 144 -5.06 16.40 -4.69
C LEU A 144 -5.64 16.09 -6.09
N ASN A 145 -4.89 15.37 -6.92
CA ASN A 145 -5.32 14.99 -8.27
C ASN A 145 -6.23 13.75 -8.31
N SER A 146 -6.32 12.99 -7.23
CA SER A 146 -7.05 11.71 -7.21
C SER A 146 -8.54 11.88 -6.95
N THR A 147 -8.96 12.93 -6.26
CA THR A 147 -10.36 13.12 -5.80
C THR A 147 -11.38 13.09 -6.94
N SER A 148 -11.01 13.60 -8.12
CA SER A 148 -11.82 13.56 -9.34
C SER A 148 -11.80 12.20 -10.06
N SER A 149 -11.03 11.23 -9.60
CA SER A 149 -10.89 9.90 -10.20
C SER A 149 -11.35 8.77 -9.26
N ILE A 150 -11.91 9.09 -8.10
CA ILE A 150 -12.54 8.12 -7.19
C ILE A 150 -13.98 7.87 -7.68
N SER A 151 -14.43 6.61 -7.67
CA SER A 151 -15.82 6.24 -7.94
C SER A 151 -16.75 6.80 -6.85
N GLN A 152 -18.07 6.77 -7.08
CA GLN A 152 -19.02 7.32 -6.11
C GLN A 152 -18.94 6.64 -4.73
N ASP A 153 -18.67 5.35 -4.72
CA ASP A 153 -18.47 4.49 -3.55
C ASP A 153 -16.98 4.25 -3.25
N GLY A 154 -16.08 4.95 -3.93
CA GLY A 154 -14.66 4.67 -3.88
C GLY A 154 -13.98 5.21 -2.63
N VAL A 155 -12.79 4.69 -2.33
CA VAL A 155 -11.97 5.11 -1.20
C VAL A 155 -10.55 5.46 -1.65
N LEU A 156 -9.85 6.26 -0.85
CA LEU A 156 -8.43 6.54 -1.01
C LEU A 156 -7.65 5.93 0.15
N ILE A 157 -6.54 5.26 -0.13
CA ILE A 157 -5.61 4.74 0.86
C ILE A 157 -4.33 5.57 0.81
N LEU A 158 -3.87 6.02 1.97
CA LEU A 158 -2.58 6.67 2.14
C LEU A 158 -1.72 5.81 3.06
N ASP A 159 -0.60 5.33 2.56
CA ASP A 159 0.42 4.73 3.41
C ASP A 159 1.31 5.82 4.04
N ASP A 160 2.02 5.47 5.11
CA ASP A 160 2.86 6.39 5.92
C ASP A 160 2.08 7.67 6.33
N SER A 161 0.79 7.52 6.63
CA SER A 161 -0.13 8.64 6.87
C SER A 161 0.21 9.43 8.14
N GLU A 162 1.04 8.88 9.02
CA GLU A 162 1.55 9.55 10.21
C GLU A 162 2.55 10.67 9.90
N ARG A 163 3.10 10.73 8.69
CA ARG A 163 4.13 11.72 8.35
C ARG A 163 3.54 13.11 8.21
N GLU A 164 4.14 14.07 8.91
CA GLU A 164 3.69 15.47 8.94
C GLU A 164 3.64 16.11 7.54
N GLU A 165 4.58 15.76 6.66
CA GLU A 165 4.63 16.25 5.27
C GLU A 165 3.40 15.89 4.43
N TYR A 166 2.59 14.91 4.84
CA TYR A 166 1.37 14.50 4.12
C TYR A 166 0.09 15.14 4.65
N GLN A 167 0.17 15.91 5.75
CA GLN A 167 -1.00 16.48 6.43
C GLN A 167 -1.82 17.42 5.53
N ASN A 168 -1.20 18.12 4.59
CA ASN A 168 -1.94 18.96 3.63
C ASN A 168 -2.89 18.12 2.75
N GLY A 169 -2.50 16.90 2.38
CA GLY A 169 -3.37 15.97 1.65
C GLY A 169 -4.51 15.44 2.52
N VAL A 170 -4.20 15.09 3.78
CA VAL A 170 -5.19 14.64 4.77
C VAL A 170 -6.24 15.72 5.04
N ILE A 171 -5.82 16.96 5.28
CA ILE A 171 -6.70 18.12 5.49
C ILE A 171 -7.61 18.33 4.28
N HIS A 172 -7.06 18.24 3.07
CA HIS A 172 -7.85 18.36 1.85
C HIS A 172 -8.95 17.30 1.74
N LEU A 173 -8.65 16.03 2.04
CA LEU A 173 -9.65 14.96 2.04
C LEU A 173 -10.75 15.20 3.08
N LYS A 174 -10.38 15.63 4.29
CA LYS A 174 -11.34 15.98 5.35
C LYS A 174 -12.26 17.14 4.95
N GLN A 175 -11.73 18.17 4.30
CA GLN A 175 -12.52 19.29 3.76
C GLN A 175 -13.52 18.85 2.69
N LEU A 176 -13.22 17.77 1.96
CA LEU A 176 -14.13 17.16 0.98
C LEU A 176 -15.14 16.18 1.61
N GLY A 177 -15.15 16.06 2.95
CA GLY A 177 -16.07 15.24 3.71
C GLY A 177 -15.69 13.76 3.78
N TYR A 178 -14.41 13.41 3.59
CA TYR A 178 -13.94 12.04 3.85
C TYR A 178 -13.70 11.84 5.35
N ASN A 179 -14.18 10.71 5.87
CA ASN A 179 -13.79 10.15 7.16
C ASN A 179 -12.44 9.45 7.01
N GLU A 180 -11.71 9.32 8.13
CA GLU A 180 -10.41 8.67 8.19
C GLU A 180 -10.47 7.45 9.13
N LEU A 181 -9.93 6.32 8.68
CA LEU A 181 -9.76 5.11 9.47
C LEU A 181 -8.29 4.68 9.45
N ASP A 182 -7.67 4.69 10.63
CA ASP A 182 -6.24 4.44 10.79
C ASP A 182 -5.92 2.98 11.09
N PHE A 183 -4.84 2.49 10.48
CA PHE A 183 -4.28 1.17 10.73
C PHE A 183 -2.82 1.30 11.16
N TRP A 184 -2.61 1.42 12.46
CA TRP A 184 -1.28 1.48 13.06
C TRP A 184 -0.64 0.09 13.18
N GLY A 185 0.68 0.03 13.05
CA GLY A 185 1.45 -1.17 13.34
C GLY A 185 2.78 -1.22 12.60
N ILE A 186 3.35 -2.42 12.57
CA ILE A 186 4.54 -2.72 11.76
C ILE A 186 4.14 -3.11 10.33
N ALA A 187 5.10 -3.03 9.41
CA ALA A 187 4.97 -3.43 8.00
C ALA A 187 5.96 -4.55 7.64
N PRO A 188 5.81 -5.22 6.49
CA PRO A 188 6.74 -6.26 6.03
C PRO A 188 8.21 -5.83 6.11
N GLY A 189 9.02 -6.57 6.88
CA GLY A 189 10.45 -6.30 7.05
C GLY A 189 10.80 -5.05 7.88
N ILE A 190 9.81 -4.29 8.34
CA ILE A 190 9.98 -3.04 9.09
C ILE A 190 9.56 -3.24 10.54
N PHE A 191 10.41 -2.82 11.50
CA PHE A 191 10.19 -3.03 12.94
C PHE A 191 9.99 -1.74 13.74
N TYR A 192 9.41 -0.72 13.11
CA TYR A 192 8.93 0.48 13.78
C TYR A 192 7.45 0.69 13.47
N ASN A 193 6.77 1.45 14.33
CA ASN A 193 5.37 1.76 14.17
C ASN A 193 5.17 2.79 13.05
N LYS A 194 4.24 2.51 12.14
CA LYS A 194 3.78 3.44 11.08
C LYS A 194 2.25 3.30 10.94
N CYS A 195 1.64 4.15 10.12
CA CYS A 195 0.21 4.15 9.86
C CYS A 195 -0.08 4.03 8.37
N THR A 196 -1.12 3.28 8.06
CA THR A 196 -1.79 3.29 6.75
C THR A 196 -3.23 3.68 7.02
N SER A 197 -3.76 4.69 6.33
CA SER A 197 -5.11 5.21 6.58
C SER A 197 -6.00 5.05 5.36
N ILE A 198 -7.28 4.73 5.60
CA ILE A 198 -8.34 4.72 4.59
C ILE A 198 -9.16 6.00 4.75
N PHE A 199 -9.33 6.71 3.64
CA PHE A 199 -10.22 7.85 3.50
C PHE A 199 -11.46 7.43 2.73
N TYR A 200 -12.63 7.54 3.36
CA TYR A 200 -13.90 7.03 2.82
C TYR A 200 -15.07 7.97 3.09
N LYS A 201 -16.17 7.75 2.36
CA LYS A 201 -17.49 8.35 2.64
C LYS A 201 -18.48 7.24 3.00
N ASP A 202 -19.64 7.63 3.50
CA ASP A 202 -20.73 6.71 3.79
C ASP A 202 -21.14 5.93 2.52
N ASN A 203 -21.51 4.65 2.66
CA ASN A 203 -21.82 3.74 1.55
C ASN A 203 -20.66 3.59 0.56
N ASN A 204 -19.55 3.03 1.04
CA ASN A 204 -18.35 2.77 0.25
C ASN A 204 -18.21 1.30 -0.17
N CYS A 205 -17.34 1.07 -1.16
CA CYS A 205 -17.05 -0.24 -1.74
C CYS A 205 -16.39 -1.22 -0.76
N LEU A 206 -15.89 -0.76 0.40
CA LEU A 206 -15.31 -1.60 1.44
C LEU A 206 -16.32 -2.00 2.53
N GLY A 207 -17.54 -1.46 2.49
CA GLY A 207 -18.57 -1.72 3.50
C GLY A 207 -18.18 -1.22 4.89
N ILE A 208 -17.44 -0.11 4.96
CA ILE A 208 -17.16 0.63 6.21
C ILE A 208 -18.40 1.43 6.60
#